data_AF-A0A2V7D3G4-F1
#
_entry.id   AF-A0A2V7D3G4-F1
#
_cell.length_a   1.000
_cell.length_b   1.000
_cell.length_c   1.000
_cell.angle_alpha   90.00
_cell.angle_beta   90.00
_cell.angle_gamma   90.00
#
_symmetry.space_group_name_H-M   'P 1'
#
loop_
_entity.id
_entity.type
_entity.pdbx_description
1 polymer ?
#
loop_
_entity_poly.entity_id
_entity_poly.type
_entity_poly.pdbx_seq_one_letter_code
_entity_poly.pdbx_strand_id
1 'polypeptide(L)'
;MVKAKKLASVLLALALIGSSAAAAYAGGGGQGSSLSVQLLHCYFLNGADSPYVLTLTDQFGTHQHVQLGRARLLCTPTSLDAAGAPEATVEHGPVLNGNFDPGSADHLKCYDAPPFLAGPSAVVTLEDPFGFETIALRPAFDRLAVVCAPAIKTVQPSAP
;
A
#
# COMPACT_ATOMS: atom_id res chain seq x y z
N MET A 1 67.87 -21.49 -56.62
CA MET A 1 66.56 -22.18 -56.76
C MET A 1 65.85 -22.12 -55.41
N VAL A 2 64.72 -21.42 -55.36
CA VAL A 2 63.93 -21.11 -54.16
C VAL A 2 63.04 -22.32 -53.81
N LYS A 3 63.04 -22.77 -52.55
CA LYS A 3 62.10 -23.78 -52.05
C LYS A 3 61.36 -23.30 -50.80
N ALA A 4 60.10 -22.94 -51.05
CA ALA A 4 58.89 -23.07 -50.23
C ALA A 4 58.94 -22.67 -48.73
N LYS A 5 58.39 -21.47 -48.45
CA LYS A 5 57.79 -21.11 -47.16
C LYS A 5 56.40 -21.74 -47.05
N LYS A 6 56.11 -22.47 -45.96
CA LYS A 6 54.76 -22.81 -45.50
C LYS A 6 54.74 -22.88 -43.97
N LEU A 7 53.92 -22.01 -43.36
CA LEU A 7 52.74 -22.32 -42.52
C LEU A 7 53.12 -22.42 -41.03
N ALA A 8 52.79 -21.42 -40.22
CA ALA A 8 51.49 -21.17 -39.58
C ALA A 8 51.40 -21.84 -38.20
N SER A 9 51.47 -21.02 -37.15
CA SER A 9 50.56 -21.08 -35.98
C SER A 9 51.01 -20.06 -34.95
N VAL A 10 50.46 -18.85 -35.06
CA VAL A 10 50.42 -17.87 -33.98
C VAL A 10 49.32 -18.36 -33.03
N LEU A 11 49.69 -19.03 -31.93
CA LEU A 11 48.75 -19.28 -30.84
C LEU A 11 48.63 -18.01 -30.00
N LEU A 12 47.50 -17.38 -30.22
CA LEU A 12 46.99 -16.15 -29.61
C LEU A 12 46.82 -16.35 -28.10
N ALA A 13 47.77 -15.86 -27.30
CA ALA A 13 47.59 -15.69 -25.86
C ALA A 13 46.95 -14.32 -25.59
N LEU A 14 45.63 -14.25 -25.66
CA LEU A 14 44.83 -13.14 -25.11
C LEU A 14 43.70 -13.71 -24.26
N ALA A 15 43.92 -13.78 -22.95
CA ALA A 15 42.85 -13.85 -21.95
C ALA A 15 43.09 -12.72 -20.95
N LEU A 16 42.86 -11.50 -21.40
CA LEU A 16 42.86 -10.30 -20.57
C LEU A 16 41.41 -10.00 -20.14
N ILE A 17 41.18 -10.20 -18.84
CA ILE A 17 40.55 -9.29 -17.89
C ILE A 17 39.36 -8.46 -18.40
N GLY A 18 38.24 -8.64 -17.69
CA GLY A 18 37.36 -7.52 -17.37
C GLY A 18 36.00 -7.56 -18.04
N SER A 19 35.07 -8.29 -17.44
CA SER A 19 33.66 -7.91 -17.43
C SER A 19 33.05 -8.41 -16.13
N SER A 20 33.42 -7.78 -15.01
CA SER A 20 32.46 -7.65 -13.92
C SER A 20 31.30 -6.89 -14.54
N ALA A 21 30.26 -7.61 -14.95
CA ALA A 21 28.99 -6.98 -15.20
C ALA A 21 28.60 -6.37 -13.86
N ALA A 22 28.91 -5.09 -13.68
CA ALA A 22 28.16 -4.27 -12.78
C ALA A 22 26.72 -4.48 -13.25
N ALA A 23 25.96 -5.24 -12.47
CA ALA A 23 24.52 -5.15 -12.49
C ALA A 23 24.22 -3.70 -12.07
N ALA A 24 24.34 -2.81 -13.04
CA ALA A 24 23.70 -1.53 -12.98
C ALA A 24 22.23 -1.90 -12.89
N TYR A 25 21.67 -1.80 -11.69
CA TYR A 25 20.27 -1.51 -11.54
C TYR A 25 20.06 -0.22 -12.33
N ALA A 26 19.79 -0.36 -13.63
CA ALA A 26 19.14 0.67 -14.39
C ALA A 26 17.84 0.90 -13.63
N GLY A 27 17.85 1.93 -12.78
CA GLY A 27 16.67 2.49 -12.17
C GLY A 27 15.82 3.00 -13.31
N GLY A 28 15.08 2.09 -13.94
CA GLY A 28 13.97 2.43 -14.78
C GLY A 28 13.03 3.19 -13.89
N GLY A 29 12.96 4.50 -14.08
CA GLY A 29 11.81 5.28 -13.66
C GLY A 29 10.62 4.70 -14.39
N GLY A 30 10.01 3.67 -13.80
CA GLY A 30 8.79 3.08 -14.30
C GLY A 30 7.74 4.18 -14.34
N GLN A 31 7.05 4.29 -15.47
CA GLN A 31 5.83 5.05 -15.54
C GLN A 31 4.91 4.52 -14.42
N GLY A 32 4.49 5.40 -13.52
CA GLY A 32 3.74 4.99 -12.33
C GLY A 32 2.55 4.11 -12.70
N SER A 33 2.37 3.01 -11.98
CA SER A 33 1.26 2.09 -12.26
C SER A 33 -0.01 2.61 -11.61
N SER A 34 -1.12 2.66 -12.34
CA SER A 34 -2.43 2.91 -11.75
C SER A 34 -2.89 1.71 -10.93
N LEU A 35 -3.53 1.99 -9.81
CA LEU A 35 -4.16 1.00 -8.94
C LEU A 35 -5.66 1.02 -9.20
N SER A 36 -6.20 -0.06 -9.75
CA SER A 36 -7.64 -0.24 -9.99
C SER A 36 -8.37 -0.81 -8.76
N VAL A 37 -7.98 -0.37 -7.55
CA VAL A 37 -8.56 -0.81 -6.29
C VAL A 37 -8.94 0.39 -5.44
N GLN A 38 -10.05 0.30 -4.71
CA GLN A 38 -10.47 1.35 -3.79
C GLN A 38 -9.58 1.32 -2.55
N LEU A 39 -8.67 2.30 -2.43
CA LEU A 39 -7.95 2.54 -1.19
C LEU A 39 -8.78 3.44 -0.27
N LEU A 40 -8.51 3.34 1.03
CA LEU A 40 -9.04 4.25 2.05
C LEU A 40 -7.91 5.07 2.67
N HIS A 41 -8.05 6.39 2.63
CA HIS A 41 -7.22 7.32 3.38
C HIS A 41 -7.82 7.55 4.75
N CYS A 42 -7.09 7.19 5.80
CA CYS A 42 -7.59 7.33 7.17
C CYS A 42 -6.85 8.43 7.91
N TYR A 43 -7.59 9.41 8.39
CA TYR A 43 -7.08 10.54 9.15
C TYR A 43 -7.28 10.31 10.64
N PHE A 44 -6.28 10.64 11.45
CA PHE A 44 -6.54 10.79 12.88
C PHE A 44 -7.53 11.91 13.11
N LEU A 45 -8.47 11.68 14.02
CA LEU A 45 -9.41 12.67 14.48
C LEU A 45 -9.50 12.67 16.01
N ASN A 46 -9.96 13.79 16.54
CA ASN A 46 -10.30 13.94 17.95
C ASN A 46 -11.83 13.96 18.10
N GLY A 47 -12.45 12.79 17.93
CA GLY A 47 -13.90 12.62 18.01
C GLY A 47 -14.41 12.54 19.45
N ALA A 48 -15.72 12.31 19.59
CA ALA A 48 -16.41 12.10 20.84
C ALA A 48 -16.26 10.67 21.37
N ASP A 49 -16.44 10.50 22.67
CA ASP A 49 -16.54 9.19 23.31
C ASP A 49 -17.92 8.58 23.04
N SER A 50 -17.92 7.31 22.62
CA SER A 50 -19.13 6.54 22.37
C SER A 50 -19.68 5.94 23.68
N PRO A 51 -20.98 6.03 23.98
CA PRO A 51 -21.55 5.44 25.20
C PRO A 51 -21.83 3.93 25.07
N TYR A 52 -21.63 3.34 23.88
CA TYR A 52 -22.09 1.97 23.59
C TYR A 52 -21.12 0.90 24.09
N VAL A 53 -21.67 -0.24 24.49
CA VAL A 53 -20.95 -1.46 24.87
C VAL A 53 -21.41 -2.58 23.95
N LEU A 54 -20.46 -3.27 23.31
CA LEU A 54 -20.73 -4.29 22.29
C LEU A 54 -20.31 -5.70 22.73
N THR A 55 -20.98 -6.67 22.12
CA THR A 55 -20.45 -8.04 21.98
C THR A 55 -20.04 -8.20 20.52
N LEU A 56 -18.77 -8.49 20.29
CA LEU A 56 -18.18 -8.66 18.96
C LEU A 56 -17.81 -10.11 18.74
N THR A 57 -18.12 -10.65 17.56
CA THR A 57 -17.67 -11.99 17.16
C THR A 57 -16.90 -11.86 15.86
N ASP A 58 -15.67 -12.34 15.86
CA ASP A 58 -14.82 -12.42 14.68
C ASP A 58 -14.25 -13.84 14.53
N GLN A 59 -13.35 -14.01 13.56
CA GLN A 59 -12.69 -15.29 13.28
C GLN A 59 -11.75 -15.79 14.39
N PHE A 60 -11.45 -14.97 15.40
CA PHE A 60 -10.62 -15.30 16.56
C PHE A 60 -11.44 -15.55 17.82
N GLY A 61 -12.76 -15.31 17.78
CA GLY A 61 -13.70 -15.68 18.84
C GLY A 61 -14.72 -14.59 19.14
N THR A 62 -15.33 -14.70 20.31
CA THR A 62 -16.31 -13.72 20.82
C THR A 62 -15.71 -12.89 21.95
N HIS A 63 -15.79 -11.57 21.81
CA HIS A 63 -15.38 -10.57 22.79
C HIS A 63 -16.63 -9.88 23.35
N GLN A 64 -16.90 -10.05 24.64
CA GLN A 64 -18.05 -9.44 25.32
C GLN A 64 -17.63 -8.18 26.08
N HIS A 65 -18.60 -7.30 26.34
CA HIS A 65 -18.42 -6.07 27.13
C HIS A 65 -17.36 -5.11 26.54
N VAL A 66 -17.27 -5.01 25.22
CA VAL A 66 -16.36 -4.09 24.53
C VAL A 66 -16.93 -2.67 24.62
N GLN A 67 -16.41 -1.88 25.54
CA GLN A 67 -16.73 -0.45 25.64
C GLN A 67 -16.15 0.28 24.42
N LEU A 68 -17.03 0.89 23.63
CA LEU A 68 -16.58 1.84 22.62
C LEU A 68 -16.09 3.11 23.32
N GLY A 69 -14.91 3.59 22.93
CA GLY A 69 -14.34 4.83 23.43
C GLY A 69 -14.41 5.92 22.37
N ARG A 70 -13.45 6.85 22.43
CA ARG A 70 -13.28 7.91 21.45
C ARG A 70 -13.12 7.39 20.02
N ALA A 71 -13.87 7.95 19.08
CA ALA A 71 -13.59 7.77 17.65
C ALA A 71 -12.19 8.31 17.31
N ARG A 72 -11.39 7.57 16.53
CA ARG A 72 -9.97 7.90 16.28
C ARG A 72 -9.59 8.05 14.83
N LEU A 73 -10.30 7.40 13.91
CA LEU A 73 -9.97 7.39 12.49
C LEU A 73 -11.22 7.70 11.67
N LEU A 74 -11.08 8.61 10.69
CA LEU A 74 -12.04 8.79 9.61
C LEU A 74 -11.39 8.31 8.33
N CYS A 75 -11.91 7.21 7.77
CA CYS A 75 -11.41 6.62 6.54
C CYS A 75 -12.28 7.06 5.36
N THR A 76 -11.68 7.71 4.37
CA THR A 76 -12.34 8.19 3.16
C THR A 76 -11.84 7.41 1.94
N PRO A 77 -12.72 6.97 1.03
CA PRO A 77 -12.32 6.44 -0.27
C PRO A 77 -11.38 7.39 -1.02
N THR A 78 -10.37 6.85 -1.72
CA THR A 78 -9.65 7.61 -2.76
C THR A 78 -10.61 8.17 -3.80
N SER A 79 -10.23 9.29 -4.42
CA SER A 79 -11.00 9.94 -5.47
C SER A 79 -11.28 9.00 -6.63
N LEU A 80 -12.34 9.31 -7.39
CA LEU A 80 -12.63 8.63 -8.64
C LEU A 80 -12.11 9.48 -9.81
N ASP A 81 -11.64 8.82 -10.86
CA ASP A 81 -11.28 9.46 -12.11
C ASP A 81 -12.54 9.86 -12.93
N ALA A 82 -12.32 10.44 -14.12
CA ALA A 82 -13.40 10.87 -15.01
C ALA A 82 -14.31 9.71 -15.50
N ALA A 83 -13.84 8.46 -15.41
CA ALA A 83 -14.60 7.26 -15.76
C ALA A 83 -15.30 6.63 -14.53
N GLY A 84 -15.14 7.21 -13.34
CA GLY A 84 -15.70 6.69 -12.09
C GLY A 84 -14.90 5.55 -11.46
N ALA A 85 -13.65 5.33 -11.89
CA ALA A 85 -12.78 4.33 -11.31
C ALA A 85 -11.93 4.93 -10.16
N PRO A 86 -11.65 4.17 -9.08
CA PRO A 86 -10.77 4.65 -8.01
C PRO A 86 -9.39 5.04 -8.55
N GLU A 87 -8.93 6.21 -8.15
CA GLU A 87 -7.68 6.81 -8.60
C GLU A 87 -6.62 6.68 -7.50
N ALA A 88 -5.59 5.89 -7.77
CA ALA A 88 -4.34 5.88 -7.03
C ALA A 88 -3.19 5.55 -7.98
N THR A 89 -2.07 6.24 -7.83
CA THR A 89 -0.88 6.06 -8.67
C THR A 89 0.29 5.62 -7.81
N VAL A 90 0.97 4.57 -8.24
CA VAL A 90 2.22 4.12 -7.62
C VAL A 90 3.36 4.86 -8.28
N GLU A 91 3.94 5.84 -7.59
CA GLU A 91 5.08 6.59 -8.12
C GLU A 91 6.37 5.75 -8.12
N HIS A 92 6.58 4.95 -7.07
CA HIS A 92 7.77 4.14 -6.87
C HIS A 92 7.43 2.80 -6.20
N GLY A 93 8.06 1.71 -6.64
CA GLY A 93 7.88 0.40 -6.02
C GLY A 93 8.15 -0.76 -6.99
N PRO A 94 8.08 -2.01 -6.49
CA PRO A 94 8.08 -3.19 -7.36
C PRO A 94 6.80 -3.26 -8.19
N VAL A 95 6.81 -4.12 -9.21
CA VAL A 95 5.62 -4.41 -10.02
C VAL A 95 4.49 -4.90 -9.11
N LEU A 96 3.30 -4.35 -9.35
CA LEU A 96 2.09 -4.72 -8.61
C LEU A 96 1.70 -6.18 -8.86
N ASN A 97 1.07 -6.79 -7.86
CA ASN A 97 0.47 -8.10 -8.03
C ASN A 97 -0.78 -8.00 -8.92
N GLY A 98 -0.62 -8.20 -10.23
CA GLY A 98 -1.70 -8.13 -11.21
C GLY A 98 -2.76 -9.24 -11.09
N ASN A 99 -2.55 -10.25 -10.22
CA ASN A 99 -3.49 -11.35 -10.00
C ASN A 99 -4.43 -11.12 -8.81
N PHE A 100 -4.47 -9.90 -8.25
CA PHE A 100 -5.35 -9.58 -7.14
C PHE A 100 -6.78 -9.32 -7.64
N ASP A 101 -7.74 -10.11 -7.16
CA ASP A 101 -9.17 -9.86 -7.38
C ASP A 101 -9.74 -9.04 -6.21
N PRO A 102 -10.02 -7.73 -6.39
CA PRO A 102 -10.58 -6.91 -5.32
C PRO A 102 -11.99 -7.36 -4.88
N GLY A 103 -12.74 -8.07 -5.74
CA GLY A 103 -14.06 -8.61 -5.39
C GLY A 103 -14.00 -9.76 -4.39
N SER A 104 -12.83 -10.39 -4.22
CA SER A 104 -12.61 -11.47 -3.26
C SER A 104 -12.04 -11.00 -1.92
N ALA A 105 -11.78 -9.70 -1.75
CA ALA A 105 -11.23 -9.14 -0.53
C ALA A 105 -12.30 -9.01 0.57
N ASP A 106 -12.01 -9.58 1.74
CA ASP A 106 -12.86 -9.58 2.94
C ASP A 106 -12.20 -8.88 4.14
N HIS A 107 -11.00 -8.34 3.94
CA HIS A 107 -10.22 -7.66 4.97
C HIS A 107 -9.63 -6.35 4.46
N LEU A 108 -9.19 -5.53 5.41
CA LEU A 108 -8.37 -4.35 5.15
C LEU A 108 -6.97 -4.55 5.76
N LYS A 109 -5.95 -4.23 4.98
CA LYS A 109 -4.56 -4.09 5.45
C LYS A 109 -4.18 -2.62 5.41
N CYS A 110 -3.84 -2.08 6.57
CA CYS A 110 -3.47 -0.68 6.72
C CYS A 110 -1.96 -0.50 6.88
N TYR A 111 -1.43 0.52 6.23
CA TYR A 111 -0.03 0.91 6.28
C TYR A 111 0.07 2.30 6.89
N ASP A 112 1.04 2.53 7.76
CA ASP A 112 1.41 3.88 8.14
C ASP A 112 1.79 4.69 6.90
N ALA A 113 1.38 5.96 6.86
CA ALA A 113 1.55 6.82 5.70
C ALA A 113 2.47 8.02 6.01
N PRO A 114 3.78 7.81 6.30
CA PRO A 114 4.72 8.90 6.46
C PRO A 114 5.06 9.53 5.09
N PRO A 115 5.32 10.86 5.02
CA PRO A 115 5.19 11.81 6.13
C PRO A 115 3.72 12.01 6.51
N PHE A 116 3.42 12.23 7.80
CA PHE A 116 2.05 12.49 8.27
C PHE A 116 1.53 13.83 7.73
N LEU A 117 1.00 13.78 6.50
CA LEU A 117 0.52 14.93 5.77
C LEU A 117 -0.61 15.61 6.55
N ALA A 118 -0.64 16.94 6.49
CA ALA A 118 -1.69 17.72 7.10
C ALA A 118 -3.05 17.29 6.51
N GLY A 119 -4.02 17.04 7.38
CA GLY A 119 -5.38 16.69 6.98
C GLY A 119 -6.12 17.88 6.38
N PRO A 120 -7.31 17.66 5.82
CA PRO A 120 -8.11 18.71 5.24
C PRO A 120 -8.61 19.71 6.30
N SER A 121 -8.86 20.94 5.88
CA SER A 121 -9.60 21.93 6.68
C SER A 121 -11.08 21.86 6.30
N ALA A 122 -11.89 21.21 7.13
CA ALA A 122 -13.32 21.04 6.85
C ALA A 122 -14.13 20.87 8.15
N VAL A 123 -15.42 21.19 8.10
CA VAL A 123 -16.38 20.78 9.13
C VAL A 123 -17.28 19.75 8.48
N VAL A 124 -17.31 18.55 9.06
CA VAL A 124 -18.06 17.40 8.52
C VAL A 124 -19.04 16.90 9.56
N THR A 125 -20.24 16.53 9.12
CA THR A 125 -21.18 15.76 9.93
C THR A 125 -21.11 14.32 9.48
N LEU A 126 -20.77 13.43 10.41
CA LEU A 126 -20.70 12.00 10.23
C LEU A 126 -22.00 11.39 10.77
N GLU A 127 -22.51 10.41 10.05
CA GLU A 127 -23.62 9.55 10.47
C GLU A 127 -23.13 8.12 10.39
N ASP A 128 -23.25 7.39 11.50
CA ASP A 128 -22.89 5.98 11.61
C ASP A 128 -23.96 5.22 12.42
N PRO A 129 -23.85 3.89 12.59
CA PRO A 129 -24.84 3.12 13.36
C PRO A 129 -25.02 3.55 14.82
N PHE A 130 -24.11 4.35 15.37
CA PHE A 130 -24.09 4.84 16.74
C PHE A 130 -24.59 6.29 16.85
N GLY A 131 -24.82 6.98 15.74
CA GLY A 131 -25.51 8.27 15.72
C GLY A 131 -24.86 9.30 14.80
N PHE A 132 -24.99 10.57 15.20
CA PHE A 132 -24.49 11.73 14.45
C PHE A 132 -23.39 12.44 15.23
N GLU A 133 -22.35 12.87 14.52
CA GLU A 133 -21.26 13.64 15.10
C GLU A 133 -20.79 14.74 14.13
N THR A 134 -20.68 15.98 14.60
CA THR A 134 -20.06 17.07 13.82
C THR A 134 -18.63 17.30 14.28
N ILE A 135 -17.67 17.14 13.37
CA ILE A 135 -16.23 17.24 13.64
C ILE A 135 -15.61 18.33 12.78
N ALA A 136 -14.77 19.16 13.38
CA ALA A 136 -13.89 20.08 12.67
C ALA A 136 -12.53 19.43 12.42
N LEU A 137 -12.26 19.09 11.16
CA LEU A 137 -10.96 18.64 10.66
C LEU A 137 -10.02 19.84 10.56
N ARG A 138 -8.89 19.75 11.26
CA ARG A 138 -7.89 20.80 11.45
C ARG A 138 -6.53 20.29 11.00
N PRO A 139 -5.94 20.87 9.93
CA PRO A 139 -4.68 20.41 9.33
C PRO A 139 -3.50 20.27 10.31
N ALA A 140 -3.48 21.04 11.40
CA ALA A 140 -2.42 20.99 12.41
C ALA A 140 -2.46 19.73 13.29
N PHE A 141 -3.64 19.13 13.47
CA PHE A 141 -3.89 18.04 14.42
C PHE A 141 -4.33 16.76 13.72
N ASP A 142 -5.22 16.90 12.75
CA ASP A 142 -5.77 15.79 11.99
C ASP A 142 -4.84 15.58 10.80
N ARG A 143 -4.20 14.41 10.74
CA ARG A 143 -3.17 14.08 9.75
C ARG A 143 -3.51 12.77 9.08
N LEU A 144 -3.07 12.60 7.83
CA LEU A 144 -3.11 11.30 7.17
C LEU A 144 -2.27 10.34 8.02
N ALA A 145 -2.94 9.35 8.61
CA ALA A 145 -2.35 8.42 9.56
C ALA A 145 -1.94 7.14 8.85
N VAL A 146 -2.92 6.53 8.18
CA VAL A 146 -2.77 5.25 7.51
C VAL A 146 -3.48 5.24 6.17
N VAL A 147 -2.98 4.42 5.25
CA VAL A 147 -3.65 4.03 4.02
C VAL A 147 -4.04 2.57 4.13
N CYS A 148 -5.33 2.28 4.00
CA CYS A 148 -5.85 0.91 4.03
C CYS A 148 -6.18 0.42 2.62
N ALA A 149 -5.71 -0.78 2.30
CA ALA A 149 -5.99 -1.47 1.06
C ALA A 149 -6.84 -2.73 1.31
N PRO A 150 -7.73 -3.12 0.39
CA PRO A 150 -8.39 -4.42 0.44
C PRO A 150 -7.36 -5.56 0.47
N ALA A 151 -7.66 -6.61 1.22
CA ALA A 151 -6.79 -7.76 1.40
C ALA A 151 -7.60 -9.05 1.44
N ILE A 152 -6.99 -10.11 0.88
CA ILE A 152 -7.45 -11.49 1.01
C ILE A 152 -6.57 -12.13 2.07
N LYS A 153 -7.18 -12.79 3.05
CA LYS A 153 -6.44 -13.52 4.09
C LYS A 153 -6.48 -15.02 3.84
N THR A 154 -5.31 -15.65 3.96
CA THR A 154 -5.20 -17.10 4.08
C THR A 154 -4.67 -17.42 5.47
N VAL A 155 -5.37 -18.28 6.22
CA VAL A 155 -4.91 -18.75 7.53
C VAL A 155 -4.05 -19.99 7.31
N GLN A 156 -2.76 -19.89 7.66
CA GLN A 156 -1.92 -21.07 7.75
C GLN A 156 -2.04 -21.66 9.17
N PRO A 157 -2.15 -23.00 9.31
CA PRO A 157 -2.09 -23.62 10.63
C PRO A 157 -0.77 -23.28 11.31
N SER A 158 -0.80 -22.83 12.55
CA SER A 158 0.41 -22.73 13.37
C SER A 158 0.94 -24.14 13.61
N ALA A 159 2.24 -24.36 13.38
CA ALA A 159 2.89 -25.59 13.83
C ALA A 159 2.75 -25.69 15.36
N PRO A 160 2.52 -26.90 15.91
CA PRO A 160 2.38 -27.11 17.35
C PRO A 160 3.65 -26.75 18.13
#